data_AF-K6ZIQ7-F1
#
_entry.id   AF-K6ZIQ7-F1
#
_cell.length_a   1.000
_cell.length_b   1.000
_cell.length_c   1.000
_cell.angle_alpha   90.00
_cell.angle_beta   90.00
_cell.angle_gamma   90.00
#
_symmetry.space_group_name_H-M   'P 1'
#
loop_
_entity.id
_entity.type
_entity.pdbx_description
1 polymer ?
#
loop_
_entity_poly.entity_id
_entity_poly.type
_entity_poly.pdbx_seq_one_letter_code
_entity_poly.pdbx_strand_id
1 'polypeptide(L)'
;MDFSNIIERIITLNHAWKLARDEFGAKHSITESLRLQKSSWQATLLRDFPKVCFLHKDDENVDGEPLLSVRLVKPTSINGFMRHDAEHMPERIAKELFHATELESLIR
;
A
#
# COMPACT_ATOMS: atom_id res chain seq x y z
N MET A 1 5.99 13.56 10.35
CA MET A 1 4.68 12.89 10.30
C MET A 1 4.74 11.73 11.28
N ASP A 2 3.65 11.39 11.96
CA ASP A 2 3.63 10.24 12.87
C ASP A 2 3.40 8.94 12.09
N PHE A 3 4.08 7.86 12.48
CA PHE A 3 4.05 6.55 11.82
C PHE A 3 2.65 5.91 11.87
N SER A 4 1.95 6.04 13.00
CA SER A 4 0.60 5.48 13.13
C SER A 4 -0.40 6.24 12.25
N ASN A 5 -0.28 7.57 12.19
CA ASN A 5 -1.15 8.41 11.37
C ASN A 5 -1.04 8.12 9.86
N ILE A 6 0.15 7.82 9.34
CA ILE A 6 0.30 7.48 7.92
C ILE A 6 -0.32 6.12 7.60
N ILE A 7 -0.17 5.11 8.48
CA ILE A 7 -0.79 3.80 8.29
C ILE A 7 -2.31 3.91 8.36
N GLU A 8 -2.84 4.65 9.34
CA GLU A 8 -4.28 4.91 9.44
C GLU A 8 -4.82 5.52 8.13
N ARG A 9 -4.13 6.54 7.59
CA ARG A 9 -4.52 7.18 6.33
C ARG A 9 -4.51 6.20 5.15
N ILE A 10 -3.49 5.34 5.05
CA ILE A 10 -3.43 4.29 4.02
C ILE A 10 -4.64 3.36 4.11
N ILE A 11 -4.98 2.91 5.32
CA ILE A 11 -6.13 2.03 5.56
C ILE A 11 -7.44 2.72 5.19
N THR A 12 -7.65 3.98 5.61
CA THR A 12 -8.85 4.75 5.26
C THR A 12 -9.01 4.88 3.74
N LEU A 13 -7.93 5.21 3.02
CA LEU A 13 -7.96 5.31 1.56
C LEU A 13 -8.23 3.96 0.89
N ASN A 14 -7.70 2.87 1.44
CA ASN A 14 -7.98 1.52 0.95
C ASN A 14 -9.46 1.14 1.12
N HIS A 15 -10.08 1.49 2.25
CA HIS A 15 -11.51 1.28 2.46
C HIS A 15 -12.34 2.12 1.47
N ALA A 16 -12.01 3.40 1.32
CA ALA A 16 -12.68 4.28 0.35
C ALA A 16 -12.53 3.75 -1.09
N TRP A 17 -11.36 3.25 -1.46
CA TRP A 17 -11.12 2.64 -2.77
C TRP A 17 -11.99 1.40 -3.00
N LYS A 18 -12.09 0.51 -2.01
CA LYS A 18 -12.95 -0.69 -2.11
C LYS A 18 -14.42 -0.31 -2.31
N LEU A 19 -14.92 0.63 -1.50
CA LEU A 19 -16.30 1.14 -1.64
C LEU A 19 -16.55 1.77 -3.01
N ALA A 20 -15.65 2.65 -3.47
CA ALA A 20 -15.77 3.29 -4.78
C ALA A 20 -15.70 2.28 -5.94
N ARG A 21 -14.86 1.26 -5.83
CA ARG A 21 -14.77 0.18 -6.82
C ARG A 21 -16.09 -0.59 -6.91
N ASP A 22 -16.70 -0.90 -5.77
CA ASP A 22 -17.92 -1.69 -5.72
C ASP A 22 -19.13 -0.88 -6.23
N GLU A 23 -19.17 0.43 -5.96
CA GLU A 23 -20.25 1.35 -6.41
C GLU A 23 -20.10 1.78 -7.88
N PHE A 24 -18.91 2.24 -8.28
CA PHE A 24 -18.69 2.90 -9.57
C PHE A 24 -17.89 2.06 -10.57
N GLY A 25 -17.35 0.92 -10.13
CA GLY A 25 -16.48 0.06 -10.93
C GLY A 25 -14.99 0.44 -10.84
N ALA A 26 -14.14 -0.50 -11.24
CA ALA A 26 -12.68 -0.37 -11.15
C ALA A 26 -12.12 0.78 -12.01
N LYS A 27 -12.70 1.04 -13.18
CA LYS A 27 -12.21 2.03 -14.15
C LYS A 27 -12.74 3.45 -13.92
N HIS A 28 -13.55 3.67 -12.88
CA HIS A 28 -14.06 5.01 -12.58
C HIS A 28 -12.94 5.91 -12.06
N SER A 29 -12.98 7.20 -12.42
CA SER A 29 -11.91 8.16 -12.10
C SER A 29 -11.63 8.29 -10.61
N ILE A 30 -12.67 8.25 -9.76
CA ILE A 30 -12.51 8.30 -8.31
C ILE A 30 -11.85 7.03 -7.75
N THR A 31 -12.20 5.86 -8.29
CA THR A 31 -11.63 4.58 -7.88
C THR A 31 -10.14 4.54 -8.20
N GLU A 32 -9.77 4.95 -9.41
CA GLU A 32 -8.36 5.06 -9.83
C GLU A 32 -7.60 6.08 -8.97
N SER A 33 -8.19 7.25 -8.71
CA SER A 33 -7.56 8.30 -7.89
C SER A 33 -7.31 7.85 -6.46
N LEU A 34 -8.27 7.16 -5.82
CA LEU A 34 -8.11 6.62 -4.47
C LEU A 34 -7.03 5.54 -4.40
N ARG A 35 -6.94 4.67 -5.42
CA ARG A 35 -5.88 3.67 -5.53
C ARG A 35 -4.50 4.34 -5.61
N LEU A 36 -4.36 5.33 -6.49
CA LEU A 36 -3.12 6.08 -6.65
C LEU A 36 -2.74 6.84 -5.36
N GLN A 37 -3.71 7.46 -4.70
CA GLN A 37 -3.47 8.20 -3.46
C GLN A 37 -3.02 7.25 -2.33
N LYS A 38 -3.67 6.09 -2.18
CA LYS A 38 -3.23 5.03 -1.25
C LYS A 38 -1.78 4.65 -1.52
N SER A 39 -1.44 4.34 -2.78
CA SER A 39 -0.10 3.92 -3.17
C SER A 39 0.95 5.01 -2.98
N SER A 40 0.61 6.28 -3.21
CA SER A 40 1.49 7.41 -2.90
C SER A 40 1.82 7.48 -1.40
N TRP A 41 0.83 7.30 -0.52
CA TRP A 41 1.09 7.27 0.93
C TRP A 41 1.91 6.06 1.36
N GLN A 42 1.69 4.90 0.74
CA GLN A 42 2.53 3.72 0.98
C GLN A 42 4.00 3.98 0.56
N ALA A 43 4.24 4.70 -0.54
CA ALA A 43 5.59 5.11 -0.93
C ALA A 43 6.22 6.10 0.04
N THR A 44 5.45 7.07 0.55
CA THR A 44 5.91 7.94 1.63
C THR A 44 6.29 7.15 2.88
N LEU A 45 5.47 6.16 3.28
CA LEU A 45 5.76 5.31 4.42
C LEU A 45 7.10 4.57 4.26
N LEU A 46 7.34 3.98 3.09
CA LEU A 46 8.58 3.25 2.79
C LEU A 46 9.83 4.16 2.81
N ARG A 47 9.71 5.41 2.35
CA ARG A 47 10.81 6.38 2.32
C ARG A 47 11.11 7.02 3.67
N ASP A 48 10.07 7.38 4.42
CA ASP A 48 10.21 8.07 5.69
C ASP A 48 10.55 7.09 6.84
N PHE A 49 10.14 5.82 6.69
CA PHE A 49 10.28 4.80 7.73
C PHE A 49 10.90 3.47 7.22
N PRO A 50 12.06 3.50 6.53
CA PRO A 50 12.63 2.33 5.83
C PRO A 50 13.10 1.20 6.76
N LYS A 51 13.24 1.48 8.06
CA LYS A 51 13.67 0.48 9.06
C LYS A 51 12.51 -0.34 9.63
N VAL A 52 11.26 0.09 9.44
CA VAL A 52 10.09 -0.52 10.08
C VAL A 52 9.08 -1.08 9.09
N CYS A 53 9.29 -0.88 7.79
CA CYS A 53 8.46 -1.47 6.74
C CYS A 53 9.29 -1.85 5.49
N PHE A 54 8.72 -2.69 4.64
CA PHE A 54 9.33 -3.18 3.40
C PHE A 54 8.23 -3.68 2.44
N LEU A 55 8.59 -3.91 1.18
CA LEU A 55 7.72 -4.53 0.18
C LEU A 55 7.92 -6.04 0.16
N HIS A 56 6.84 -6.80 0.13
CA HIS A 56 6.85 -8.24 -0.03
C HIS A 56 5.98 -8.65 -1.20
N LYS A 57 6.42 -9.58 -2.03
CA LYS A 57 5.62 -10.08 -3.14
C LYS A 57 4.42 -10.88 -2.62
N ASP A 58 3.27 -10.65 -3.20
CA ASP A 58 2.07 -11.43 -2.91
C ASP A 58 2.00 -12.62 -3.88
N ASP A 59 2.53 -13.76 -3.45
CA ASP A 59 2.56 -14.99 -4.24
C ASP A 59 1.21 -15.72 -4.26
N GLU A 60 0.23 -15.30 -3.45
CA GLU A 60 -1.10 -15.92 -3.37
C GLU A 60 -2.05 -15.38 -4.45
N ASN A 61 -1.78 -14.20 -5.01
CA ASN A 61 -2.63 -13.59 -6.05
C ASN A 61 -2.27 -14.11 -7.46
N VAL A 62 -2.73 -15.32 -7.79
CA VAL A 62 -2.34 -16.04 -9.03
C VAL A 62 -3.14 -15.60 -10.27
N ASP A 63 -4.38 -15.14 -10.09
CA ASP A 63 -5.32 -14.85 -11.19
C ASP A 63 -5.50 -13.34 -11.47
N GLY A 64 -4.70 -12.48 -10.81
CA GLY A 64 -4.82 -11.01 -10.85
C GLY A 64 -3.57 -10.28 -11.33
N GLU A 65 -3.58 -8.94 -11.21
CA GLU A 65 -2.34 -8.17 -11.39
C GLU A 65 -1.36 -8.47 -10.24
N PRO A 66 -0.04 -8.61 -10.49
CA PRO A 66 0.93 -8.83 -9.41
C PRO A 66 0.84 -7.73 -8.35
N LEU A 67 0.81 -8.15 -7.08
CA LEU A 67 0.71 -7.24 -5.95
C LEU A 67 1.97 -7.31 -5.07
N LEU A 68 2.25 -6.19 -4.42
CA LEU A 68 3.23 -6.08 -3.36
C LEU A 68 2.50 -5.67 -2.06
N SER A 69 2.73 -6.40 -0.99
CA SER A 69 2.29 -6.05 0.35
C SER A 69 3.30 -5.10 1.01
N VAL A 70 2.84 -4.00 1.59
CA VAL A 70 3.71 -3.14 2.42
C VAL A 70 3.75 -3.72 3.83
N ARG A 71 4.70 -4.62 4.10
CA ARG A 71 4.79 -5.33 5.38
C ARG A 71 5.43 -4.47 6.46
N LEU A 72 4.96 -4.64 7.69
CA LEU A 72 5.57 -4.05 8.87
C LEU A 72 6.56 -5.04 9.50
N VAL A 73 7.77 -4.58 9.84
CA VAL A 73 8.79 -5.42 10.48
C VAL A 73 8.31 -5.93 11.84
N LYS A 74 7.54 -5.12 12.56
CA LYS A 74 6.86 -5.51 13.80
C LYS A 74 5.38 -5.19 13.68
N PRO A 75 4.49 -6.08 14.14
CA PRO A 75 3.07 -5.78 14.20
C PRO A 75 2.83 -4.50 15.03
N THR A 76 1.96 -3.63 14.53
CA THR A 76 1.66 -2.32 15.17
C THR A 76 0.17 -2.20 15.42
N SER A 77 -0.22 -1.71 16.60
CA SER A 77 -1.62 -1.42 16.91
C SER A 77 -2.04 -0.10 16.26
N ILE A 78 -3.04 -0.15 15.38
CA ILE A 78 -3.63 1.00 14.71
C ILE A 78 -5.13 0.95 14.97
N ASN A 79 -5.69 2.01 15.58
CA ASN A 79 -7.11 2.09 15.95
C ASN A 79 -7.63 0.88 16.74
N GLY A 80 -6.80 0.31 17.62
CA GLY A 80 -7.14 -0.85 18.45
C GLY A 80 -6.99 -2.21 17.75
N PHE A 81 -6.56 -2.24 16.49
CA PHE A 81 -6.33 -3.48 15.73
C PHE A 81 -4.84 -3.69 15.46
N MET A 82 -4.35 -4.91 15.66
CA MET A 82 -2.99 -5.29 15.31
C MET A 82 -2.86 -5.44 13.80
N ARG A 83 -1.95 -4.66 13.21
CA ARG A 83 -1.64 -4.65 11.77
C ARG A 83 -0.28 -5.27 11.52
N HIS A 84 -0.20 -6.12 10.50
CA HIS A 84 1.04 -6.74 10.02
C HIS A 84 1.53 -6.08 8.73
N ASP A 85 0.68 -5.30 8.09
CA ASP A 85 0.91 -4.64 6.82
C ASP A 85 0.11 -3.33 6.71
N ALA A 86 0.61 -2.44 5.87
CA ALA A 86 -0.04 -1.23 5.42
C ALA A 86 -0.64 -1.43 4.02
N GLU A 87 -1.38 -2.54 3.82
CA GLU A 87 -2.13 -2.88 2.62
C GLU A 87 -1.26 -3.24 1.39
N HIS A 88 -1.93 -3.79 0.38
CA HIS A 88 -1.32 -4.16 -0.91
C HIS A 88 -1.33 -2.99 -1.90
N MET A 89 -0.30 -2.95 -2.75
CA MET A 89 -0.20 -2.09 -3.92
C MET A 89 0.07 -2.92 -5.18
N PRO A 90 -0.42 -2.51 -6.36
CA PRO A 90 -0.04 -3.13 -7.62
C PRO A 90 1.44 -2.94 -7.92
N GLU A 91 2.12 -3.99 -8.36
CA GLU A 91 3.54 -3.93 -8.72
C GLU A 91 3.79 -2.90 -9.83
N ARG A 92 2.86 -2.76 -10.78
CA ARG A 92 2.90 -1.72 -11.81
C ARG A 92 2.98 -0.31 -11.20
N ILE A 93 2.15 -0.02 -10.20
CA ILE A 93 2.15 1.30 -9.53
C ILE A 93 3.42 1.48 -8.72
N ALA A 94 3.96 0.43 -8.09
CA ALA A 94 5.26 0.51 -7.44
C ALA A 94 6.37 0.91 -8.43
N LYS A 95 6.39 0.31 -9.63
CA LYS A 95 7.34 0.65 -10.71
C LYS A 95 7.17 2.08 -11.24
N GLU A 96 6.00 2.70 -11.07
CA GLU A 96 5.75 4.10 -11.42
C GLU A 96 6.20 5.06 -10.31
N LEU A 97 6.11 4.64 -9.04
CA LEU A 97 6.40 5.49 -7.87
C LEU A 97 7.87 5.46 -7.43
N PHE A 98 8.60 4.38 -7.71
CA PHE A 98 9.98 4.17 -7.28
C PHE A 98 10.92 4.06 -8.47
N HIS A 99 12.16 4.52 -8.30
CA HIS A 99 13.22 4.15 -9.23
C HIS A 99 13.52 2.64 -9.12
N ALA A 100 13.99 2.00 -10.19
CA ALA A 100 14.22 0.55 -10.21
C ALA A 100 15.13 0.08 -9.07
N THR A 101 16.25 0.78 -8.83
CA THR A 101 17.18 0.47 -7.73
C THR A 101 16.59 0.71 -6.34
N GLU A 102 15.73 1.73 -6.21
CA GLU A 102 14.99 2.00 -4.97
C GLU A 102 14.02 0.85 -4.70
N LEU A 103 13.22 0.45 -5.69
CA LEU A 103 12.25 -0.64 -5.58
C LEU A 103 12.93 -1.96 -5.20
N GLU A 104 14.05 -2.30 -5.85
CA GLU A 104 14.84 -3.50 -5.51
C GLU A 104 15.31 -3.47 -4.05
N SER A 105 15.75 -2.31 -3.54
CA SER A 105 16.21 -2.17 -2.15
C SER A 105 15.09 -2.28 -1.11
N LEU A 106 13.83 -2.05 -1.52
CA LEU A 106 12.67 -2.10 -0.65
C LEU A 106 12.06 -3.50 -0.56
N ILE A 107 12.33 -4.39 -1.51
CA ILE A 107 11.76 -5.74 -1.56
C ILE A 107 12.54 -6.69 -0.64
N ARG A 108 11.81 -7.49 0.16
CA ARG A 108 12.37 -8.57 1.00
C ARG A 108 11.56 -9.86 0.94
#